data_AF-A0A5B9DEJ2-F1
#
_entry.id   AF-A0A5B9DEJ2-F1
#
_cell.length_a   1.000
_cell.length_b   1.000
_cell.length_c   1.000
_cell.angle_alpha   90.00
_cell.angle_beta   90.00
_cell.angle_gamma   90.00
#
_symmetry.space_group_name_H-M   'P 1'
#
loop_
_entity.id
_entity.type
_entity.pdbx_description
1 polymer ?
#
loop_
_entity_poly.entity_id
_entity_poly.type
_entity_poly.pdbx_seq_one_letter_code
_entity_poly.pdbx_strand_id
1 'polypeptide(L)' 'METDIHFLCVRCGTILLGYPSKPLPSFCPRCGGVEIKDIGREGEYTPKEIRKEYGAPFRADLFFRKPI' A
#
# COMPACT_ATOMS: atom_id res chain seq x y z
N MET A 1 17.50 -0.92 -4.59
CA MET A 1 16.70 -0.32 -5.67
C MET A 1 15.32 -0.07 -5.09
N GLU A 2 14.87 1.18 -5.04
CA GLU A 2 13.45 1.46 -4.82
C GLU A 2 12.68 0.71 -5.92
N THR A 3 11.76 -0.16 -5.52
CA THR A 3 10.87 -0.81 -6.47
C THR A 3 9.64 0.06 -6.63
N ASP A 4 9.22 0.29 -7.87
CA ASP A 4 8.02 1.07 -8.22
C ASP A 4 6.70 0.35 -7.88
N ILE A 5 6.77 -0.75 -7.14
CA ILE A 5 5.60 -1.52 -6.70
C ILE A 5 5.04 -0.89 -5.43
N HIS A 6 3.73 -0.69 -5.44
CA HIS A 6 2.97 -0.13 -4.35
C HIS A 6 2.24 -1.26 -3.60
N PHE A 7 2.10 -1.11 -2.29
CA PHE A 7 1.38 -2.08 -1.46
C PHE A 7 0.25 -1.45 -0.70
N LEU A 8 -0.91 -2.08 -0.65
CA LEU A 8 -2.04 -1.65 0.17
C LEU A 8 -2.01 -2.34 1.53
N CYS A 9 -2.10 -1.59 2.61
CA CYS A 9 -2.59 -2.13 3.88
C CYS A 9 -4.12 -2.15 3.88
N VAL A 10 -4.72 -3.34 3.81
CA VAL A 10 -6.19 -3.49 3.74
C VAL A 10 -6.86 -2.91 4.99
N ARG A 11 -6.23 -3.13 6.16
CA ARG A 11 -6.75 -2.67 7.46
C ARG A 11 -6.97 -1.16 7.53
N CYS A 12 -6.03 -0.36 7.04
CA CYS A 12 -6.08 1.09 7.17
C CYS A 12 -6.17 1.84 5.84
N GLY A 13 -6.19 1.15 4.70
CA GLY A 13 -6.26 1.77 3.37
C GLY A 13 -5.05 2.61 2.98
N THR A 14 -3.92 2.45 3.67
CA THR A 14 -2.67 3.15 3.34
C THR A 14 -1.95 2.41 2.23
N ILE A 15 -1.53 3.13 1.20
CA ILE A 15 -0.66 2.66 0.14
C ILE A 15 0.80 2.97 0.51
N LEU A 16 1.60 1.93 0.62
CA LEU A 16 3.01 1.93 0.97
C LEU A 16 3.85 2.03 -0.30
N LEU A 17 4.73 3.02 -0.35
CA LEU A 17 5.61 3.33 -1.48
C LEU A 17 7.08 3.10 -1.11
N GLY A 18 7.88 2.64 -2.06
CA GLY A 18 9.33 2.45 -1.87
C GLY A 18 9.71 1.22 -1.04
N TYR A 19 8.79 0.25 -0.91
CA TYR A 19 9.06 -1.02 -0.25
C TYR A 19 9.50 -2.07 -1.26
N PRO A 20 10.45 -2.96 -0.92
CA PRO A 20 10.90 -4.01 -1.85
C PRO A 20 9.75 -4.97 -2.19
N SER A 21 9.73 -5.45 -3.43
CA SER A 21 8.77 -6.46 -3.89
C SER A 21 8.94 -7.82 -3.22
N LYS A 22 10.17 -8.16 -2.85
CA LYS A 22 10.50 -9.38 -2.11
C LYS A 22 11.61 -9.10 -1.07
N PRO A 23 11.42 -9.49 0.20
CA PRO A 23 10.16 -9.95 0.78
C PRO A 23 9.11 -8.83 0.82
N LEU A 24 7.84 -9.18 0.71
CA LEU A 24 6.72 -8.26 0.91
C LEU A 24 6.81 -7.58 2.30
N PRO A 25 6.30 -6.36 2.47
CA PRO A 25 6.17 -5.76 3.79
C PRO A 25 5.33 -6.67 4.70
N SER A 26 5.91 -7.11 5.81
CA SER A 26 5.22 -7.98 6.77
C SER A 26 4.21 -7.24 7.65
N PHE A 27 4.33 -5.91 7.74
CA PHE A 27 3.42 -5.05 8.47
C PHE A 27 3.33 -3.65 7.87
N CYS A 28 2.22 -2.98 8.15
CA CYS A 28 2.01 -1.58 7.84
C CYS A 28 2.71 -0.71 8.89
N PRO A 29 3.69 0.14 8.52
CA PRO A 29 4.40 1.02 9.45
C PRO A 29 3.47 2.03 10.14
N ARG A 30 2.27 2.23 9.59
CA ARG A 30 1.34 3.26 10.03
C ARG A 30 0.34 2.80 11.08
N CYS A 31 -0.15 1.57 10.96
CA CYS A 31 -1.20 1.04 11.84
C CYS A 31 -0.86 -0.31 12.47
N GLY A 32 0.30 -0.90 12.13
CA GLY A 32 0.69 -2.24 12.57
C GLY A 32 -0.15 -3.37 11.97
N GLY A 33 -0.98 -3.10 10.95
CA GLY A 33 -1.75 -4.13 10.24
C GLY A 33 -0.84 -5.07 9.45
N VAL A 34 -1.14 -6.37 9.44
CA VAL A 34 -0.33 -7.41 8.79
C VAL A 34 -0.88 -7.84 7.42
N GLU A 35 -2.11 -7.44 7.10
CA GLU A 35 -2.71 -7.73 5.80
C GLU A 35 -2.26 -6.68 4.77
N ILE A 36 -1.17 -7.01 4.07
CA ILE A 36 -0.57 -6.21 3.01
C ILE A 36 -0.80 -6.90 1.66
N LYS A 37 -1.27 -6.13 0.66
CA LYS A 37 -1.53 -6.61 -0.71
C LYS A 37 -0.65 -5.87 -1.69
N ASP A 38 -0.07 -6.58 -2.65
CA ASP A 38 0.54 -5.96 -3.84
C ASP A 38 -0.59 -5.42 -4.72
N ILE A 39 -0.50 -4.15 -5.09
CA ILE A 39 -1.50 -3.47 -5.93
C ILE A 39 -0.91 -2.95 -7.25
N GLY A 40 0.30 -3.41 -7.61
CA GLY A 40 0.98 -3.01 -8.85
C GLY A 40 1.69 -1.66 -8.74
N ARG A 41 1.86 -1.00 -9.87
CA ARG A 41 2.65 0.25 -10.01
C ARG A 41 1.76 1.48 -10.08
N GLU A 42 2.37 2.66 -9.87
CA GLU A 42 1.69 3.93 -10.12
C GLU A 42 1.14 3.98 -11.55
N GLY A 43 -0.15 4.33 -11.69
CA GLY A 43 -0.84 4.41 -12.98
C GLY A 43 -1.54 3.12 -13.42
N GLU A 44 -1.25 1.97 -12.82
CA GLU A 44 -1.98 0.71 -13.10
C GLU A 44 -3.31 0.60 -12.34
N TYR A 45 -3.49 1.42 -11.30
CA TYR A 45 -4.66 1.42 -10.45
C TYR A 45 -5.10 2.84 -10.08
N THR A 46 -6.39 2.99 -9.72
CA THR A 46 -6.87 4.16 -9.00
C THR A 46 -7.13 3.84 -7.53
N PRO A 47 -6.92 4.78 -6.57
CA PRO A 47 -7.25 4.54 -5.18
C PRO A 47 -8.72 4.17 -4.93
N LYS A 48 -9.62 4.58 -5.84
CA LYS A 48 -11.04 4.24 -5.78
C LYS A 48 -11.28 2.76 -6.12
N GLU A 49 -10.63 2.24 -7.15
CA GLU A 49 -10.71 0.83 -7.53
C GLU A 49 -10.16 -0.08 -6.44
N ILE A 50 -8.95 0.22 -5.96
CA ILE A 50 -8.30 -0.55 -4.89
C ILE A 50 -9.16 -0.59 -3.63
N ARG A 51 -9.77 0.53 -3.24
CA ARG A 51 -10.71 0.53 -2.09
C ARG A 51 -11.91 -0.37 -2.31
N LYS A 52 -12.49 -0.34 -3.51
CA LYS A 52 -13.66 -1.17 -3.85
C LYS A 52 -13.30 -2.65 -3.88
N GLU A 53 -12.14 -2.99 -4.44
CA GLU A 53 -11.66 -4.38 -4.57
C GLU A 53 -11.32 -4.98 -3.21
N TYR A 54 -10.59 -4.25 -2.36
CA TYR A 54 -10.10 -4.76 -1.08
C TYR A 54 -10.95 -4.37 0.13
N GLY A 55 -12.05 -3.63 -0.06
CA GLY A 55 -12.88 -3.12 1.04
C GLY A 55 -12.14 -2.19 2.00
N ALA A 56 -11.05 -1.55 1.53
CA ALA A 56 -10.18 -0.75 2.38
C ALA A 56 -10.80 0.64 2.69
N PRO A 57 -10.59 1.18 3.91
CA PRO A 57 -11.20 2.46 4.31
C PRO A 57 -10.67 3.65 3.51
N PHE A 58 -11.49 4.70 3.42
CA PHE A 58 -11.07 5.97 2.82
C PHE A 58 -10.06 6.69 3.73
N ARG A 59 -8.98 7.20 3.12
CA ARG A 59 -8.00 8.09 3.76
C ARG A 59 -7.63 9.22 2.82
N ALA A 60 -7.60 10.44 3.34
CA ALA A 60 -7.12 11.61 2.60
C ALA A 60 -5.60 11.55 2.38
N ASP A 61 -4.88 11.01 3.37
CA ASP A 61 -3.44 10.83 3.41
C ASP A 61 -3.04 9.39 3.02
N LEU A 62 -3.53 8.94 1.88
CA LEU A 62 -3.50 7.52 1.52
C LEU A 62 -2.07 6.99 1.30
N PHE A 63 -1.14 7.81 0.83
CA PHE A 63 0.21 7.39 0.48
C PHE A 63 1.18 7.55 1.66
N PHE A 64 1.93 6.50 1.95
CA PHE A 64 3.03 6.50 2.91
C PHE A 64 4.31 6.09 2.18
N ARG A 65 5.23 7.03 2.02
CA ARG A 65 6.56 6.76 1.47
C ARG A 65 7.49 6.36 2.61
N LYS A 66 8.23 5.26 2.42
CA LYS A 66 9.24 4.82 3.37
C LYS A 66 10.26 5.96 3.59
N PRO A 67 10.58 6.35 4.84
CA PRO A 67 11.67 7.28 5.11
C PRO A 67 12.99 6.72 4.56
N ILE A 68 13.77 7.59 3.91
CA ILE A 68 15.12 7.28 3.41
C ILE A 68 16.08 7.21 4.59
#